data_AF-R9MB20-F1
#
_entry.id   AF-R9MB20-F1
#
_cell.length_a   1.000
_cell.length_b   1.000
_cell.length_c   1.000
_cell.angle_alpha   90.00
_cell.angle_beta   90.00
_cell.angle_gamma   90.00
#
_symmetry.space_group_name_H-M   'P 1'
#
loop_
_entity.id
_entity.type
_entity.pdbx_description
1 polymer ?
#
loop_
_entity_poly.entity_id
_entity_poly.type
_entity_poly.pdbx_seq_one_letter_code
_entity_poly.pdbx_strand_id
1 'polypeptide(L)' 'MSKMKELRERAEEYAREHKKACEGWTHGEVEKAWLDDDGNICVQYEDGCWWHYRETEESLVWW' A
#
# COMPACT_ATOMS: atom_id res chain seq x y z
N MET A 1 18.30 3.52 -8.65
CA MET A 1 17.73 2.92 -7.42
C MET A 1 17.36 1.47 -7.73
N SER A 2 17.27 0.58 -6.73
CA SER A 2 16.84 -0.81 -6.97
C SER A 2 15.32 -0.88 -7.01
N LYS A 3 14.75 -1.74 -7.87
CA LYS A 3 13.29 -1.93 -8.02
C LYS A 3 12.57 -2.21 -6.69
N MET A 4 13.25 -2.90 -5.77
CA MET A 4 12.73 -3.17 -4.42
C MET A 4 12.61 -1.92 -3.55
N LYS A 5 13.54 -0.97 -3.71
CA LYS A 5 13.46 0.31 -2.99
C LYS A 5 12.29 1.14 -3.50
N GLU A 6 12.10 1.20 -4.82
CA GLU A 6 10.99 1.93 -5.46
C GLU A 6 9.62 1.36 -5.07
N LEU A 7 9.49 0.03 -5.02
CA LEU A 7 8.27 -0.63 -4.55
C LEU A 7 7.94 -0.24 -3.10
N ARG A 8 8.94 -0.28 -2.21
CA ARG A 8 8.73 0.04 -0.80
C ARG A 8 8.36 1.51 -0.60
N GLU A 9 9.01 2.42 -1.31
CA GLU A 9 8.69 3.86 -1.27
C GLU A 9 7.24 4.13 -1.74
N ARG A 10 6.80 3.51 -2.85
CA ARG A 10 5.41 3.63 -3.32
C ARG A 10 4.40 2.99 -2.36
N ALA A 11 4.71 1.83 -1.81
CA ALA A 11 3.86 1.17 -0.82
C ALA A 11 3.66 2.04 0.43
N GLU A 12 4.72 2.68 0.93
CA GLU A 12 4.63 3.60 2.08
C GLU A 12 3.81 4.86 1.75
N GLU A 13 3.94 5.41 0.54
CA GLU A 13 3.12 6.54 0.08
C GLU A 13 1.64 6.17 -0.01
N TYR A 14 1.31 5.05 -0.66
CA TYR A 14 -0.05 4.59 -0.83
C TYR A 14 -0.71 4.23 0.50
N ALA A 15 0.03 3.57 1.39
CA ALA A 15 -0.41 3.29 2.75
C ALA A 15 -0.69 4.58 3.52
N ARG A 16 0.14 5.62 3.37
CA ARG A 16 -0.06 6.91 4.03
C ARG A 16 -1.34 7.61 3.55
N GLU A 17 -1.62 7.61 2.26
CA GLU A 17 -2.84 8.24 1.73
C GLU A 17 -4.10 7.48 2.17
N HIS A 18 -4.07 6.14 2.15
CA HIS A 18 -5.18 5.34 2.67
C HIS A 18 -5.39 5.57 4.18
N LYS A 19 -4.32 5.59 4.99
CA LYS A 19 -4.40 5.93 6.42
C LYS A 19 -5.06 7.28 6.68
N LYS A 20 -4.77 8.29 5.87
CA LYS A 20 -5.38 9.63 5.98
C LYS A 20 -6.86 9.63 5.60
N ALA A 21 -7.25 8.82 4.63
CA ALA A 21 -8.63 8.71 4.15
C ALA A 21 -9.53 7.85 5.06
N CYS A 22 -8.95 6.96 5.85
CA CYS A 22 -9.68 6.06 6.76
C CYS A 22 -9.74 6.63 8.18
N GLU A 23 -10.89 7.17 8.58
CA GLU A 23 -11.12 7.60 9.96
C GLU A 23 -11.05 6.38 10.89
N GLY A 24 -10.11 6.40 11.84
CA GLY A 24 -9.96 5.33 12.83
C GLY A 24 -9.05 4.17 12.41
N TRP A 25 -8.00 4.43 11.61
CA TRP A 25 -7.00 3.42 11.25
C TRP A 25 -6.47 2.64 12.48
N THR A 26 -6.64 1.32 12.48
CA THR A 26 -6.24 0.43 13.58
C THR A 26 -5.26 -0.69 13.18
N HIS A 27 -4.91 -0.77 11.90
CA HIS A 27 -4.12 -1.88 11.36
C HIS A 27 -2.60 -1.75 11.61
N GLY A 28 -2.16 -0.63 12.18
CA GLY A 28 -0.74 -0.38 12.49
C GLY A 28 0.06 0.12 11.28
N GLU A 29 1.35 -0.16 11.27
CA GLU A 29 2.31 0.23 10.23
C GLU A 29 2.48 -0.82 9.13
N VAL A 30 3.13 -0.41 8.03
CA VAL A 30 3.43 -1.32 6.90
C VAL A 30 4.48 -2.34 7.35
N GLU A 31 4.13 -3.63 7.30
CA GLU A 31 5.03 -4.73 7.60
C GLU A 31 5.68 -5.30 6.33
N LYS A 32 4.90 -5.54 5.27
CA LYS A 32 5.39 -6.11 4.01
C LYS A 32 4.74 -5.44 2.80
N ALA A 33 5.47 -5.40 1.69
CA ALA A 33 4.95 -4.96 0.40
C ALA A 33 5.46 -5.84 -0.74
N TRP A 34 4.60 -6.16 -1.70
CA TRP A 34 4.91 -6.96 -2.89
C TRP A 34 4.07 -6.51 -4.09
N LEU A 35 4.44 -6.96 -5.29
CA LEU A 35 3.59 -6.86 -6.48
C LEU A 35 2.85 -8.17 -6.67
N ASP A 36 1.55 -8.11 -6.97
CA ASP A 36 0.83 -9.28 -7.46
C ASP A 36 1.06 -9.51 -8.96
N ASP A 37 0.48 -10.59 -9.48
CA ASP A 37 0.63 -10.99 -10.89
C ASP A 37 -0.01 -9.98 -11.86
N ASP A 38 -0.95 -9.15 -11.40
CA ASP A 38 -1.59 -8.08 -12.15
C ASP A 38 -0.83 -6.74 -12.04
N GLY A 39 0.28 -6.72 -11.29
CA GLY A 39 1.11 -5.54 -11.08
C GLY A 39 0.57 -4.54 -10.06
N ASN A 40 -0.41 -4.92 -9.24
CA ASN A 40 -0.89 -4.09 -8.14
C ASN A 40 0.09 -4.17 -6.95
N ILE A 41 0.22 -3.05 -6.24
CA ILE A 41 1.03 -3.04 -5.01
C ILE A 41 0.16 -3.60 -3.88
N CYS A 42 0.60 -4.69 -3.27
CA CYS A 42 -0.03 -5.27 -2.09
C CYS A 42 0.75 -4.83 -0.86
N VAL A 43 0.05 -4.40 0.19
CA VAL A 43 0.67 -3.98 1.46
C VAL A 43 0.01 -4.71 2.61
N GLN A 44 0.81 -5.47 3.36
CA GLN A 44 0.42 -6.09 4.63
C GLN A 44 0.86 -5.22 5.79
N TYR A 45 0.00 -5.14 6.79
CA TYR A 45 0.19 -4.37 8.01
C TYR A 45 0.41 -5.28 9.22
N GLU A 46 0.75 -4.69 10.36
CA GLU A 46 1.15 -5.39 11.59
C GLU A 46 0.09 -6.34 12.16
N ASP A 47 -1.19 -6.08 11.89
CA ASP A 47 -2.30 -6.95 12.29
C ASP A 47 -2.52 -8.15 11.34
N GLY A 48 -1.71 -8.25 10.29
CA GLY A 48 -1.80 -9.27 9.25
C GLY A 48 -2.82 -8.98 8.16
N CYS A 49 -3.65 -7.94 8.30
CA CYS A 49 -4.51 -7.46 7.23
C CYS A 49 -3.67 -6.86 6.12
N TRP A 50 -4.18 -6.94 4.89
CA TRP A 50 -3.49 -6.45 3.72
C TRP A 50 -4.48 -5.91 2.70
N TRP A 51 -4.01 -4.96 1.90
CA TRP A 51 -4.80 -4.29 0.87
C TRP A 51 -4.03 -4.28 -0.44
N HIS A 52 -4.78 -4.31 -1.52
CA HIS A 52 -4.26 -3.97 -2.82
C HIS A 52 -4.35 -2.46 -3.05
N TYR A 53 -3.38 -1.95 -3.79
CA TYR A 53 -3.30 -0.56 -4.22
C TYR A 53 -3.08 -0.49 -5.71
N ARG A 54 -3.88 0.35 -6.36
CA ARG A 54 -3.71 0.68 -7.77
C ARG A 54 -3.82 2.18 -7.95
N GLU A 55 -2.84 2.73 -8.62
CA GLU A 55 -2.87 4.10 -9.09
C GLU A 55 -3.69 4.18 -10.38
N THR A 56 -4.59 5.15 -10.43
CA THR A 56 -5.35 5.53 -11.63
C THR A 56 -4.90 6.93 -12.06
N GLU A 57 -5.30 7.38 -13.25
CA GLU A 57 -4.94 8.72 -13.74
C GLU A 57 -5.36 9.86 -12.79
N GLU A 58 -6.40 9.65 -11.99
CA GLU A 58 -7.00 10.69 -11.14
C GLU A 58 -6.84 10.43 -9.63
N SER A 59 -6.61 9.18 -9.21
CA SER A 59 -6.64 8.81 -7.79
C SER A 59 -5.96 7.49 -7.46
N LEU A 60 -5.70 7.27 -6.17
CA LEU A 60 -5.30 5.98 -5.61
C LEU A 60 -6.54 5.20 -5.16
N VAL A 61 -6.72 3.98 -5.67
CA VAL A 61 -7.78 3.07 -5.23
C VAL A 61 -7.19 1.93 -4.39
N TRP A 62 -7.93 1.49 -3.38
CA TRP A 62 -7.56 0.39 -2.48
C TRP A 62 -8.75 -0.55 -2.23
N TRP A 63 -8.47 -1.84 -2.06
CA TRP A 63 -9.46 -2.88 -1.75
C TRP A 63 -8.85 -4.03 -0.94
#